data_AF-A0A1A8NGU0-F1
#
_entry.id   AF-A0A1A8NGU0-F1
#
_cell.length_a   1.000
_cell.length_b   1.000
_cell.length_c   1.000
_cell.angle_alpha   90.00
_cell.angle_beta   90.00
_cell.angle_gamma   90.00
#
_symmetry.space_group_name_H-M   'P 1'
#
loop_
_entity.id
_entity.type
_entity.pdbx_description
1 polymer ?
#
loop_
_entity_poly.entity_id
_entity_poly.type
_entity_poly.pdbx_seq_one_letter_code
_entity_poly.pdbx_strand_id
1 'polypeptide(L)'
;LLRIFNACQQRFPDKMTQLLSTMEAAEDDAEQEDASEVNYFYIRQFQRALFTQLSGSEEDFNSREAQLLVSILAVLSRQLQPTSKQFVQMITWTVKICKETSFEDPTFSKGLLSLLFSLHVLYKSPAGLLLELCQDIHSQLGDIDQDMEVEKQAHFAVVNMKTATTATLQVLSQVDKVLDEVDWLIARRKGHTASDKSGSAEASQAAGQQDPAEKAVTLQLGSVLTALNELVQTALLPGTCTITLLRELSRTYTTLTTLVKYYIQVCSNHPGALPARFEKLVKLSGSHLTPQCYSFITYAQSGEIGGGSNEKKKKKRNEANPAASAKLLRETKAIPNLIFSIEQYEKYLIMLSKKSKVNLMQYMKLSTSRDFRINAATLDAALQEQEDAPEAEASQEETQEPKQKKRKP
;
A
#
# COMPACT_ATOMS: atom_id res chain seq x y z
N LEU A 1 27.01 -13.63 -15.10
CA LEU A 1 26.99 -13.71 -13.62
C LEU A 1 25.58 -13.89 -13.04
N LEU A 2 24.66 -12.93 -13.15
CA LEU A 2 23.31 -13.03 -12.53
C LEU A 2 22.56 -14.35 -12.81
N ARG A 3 22.57 -14.84 -14.06
CA ARG A 3 21.95 -16.14 -14.39
C ARG A 3 22.59 -17.32 -13.67
N ILE A 4 23.90 -17.30 -13.48
CA ILE A 4 24.67 -18.34 -12.79
C ILE A 4 24.30 -18.33 -11.31
N PHE A 5 24.31 -17.17 -10.66
CA PHE A 5 23.92 -17.05 -9.25
C PHE A 5 22.47 -17.44 -9.02
N ASN A 6 21.53 -17.04 -9.89
CA ASN A 6 20.14 -17.48 -9.78
C ASN A 6 19.99 -19.00 -9.94
N ALA A 7 20.69 -19.61 -10.92
CA ALA A 7 20.66 -21.05 -11.11
C ALA A 7 21.25 -21.80 -9.92
N CYS A 8 22.34 -21.29 -9.35
CA CYS A 8 22.97 -21.84 -8.15
C CYS A 8 22.02 -21.71 -6.94
N GLN A 9 21.44 -20.54 -6.69
CA GLN A 9 20.48 -20.31 -5.61
C GLN A 9 19.27 -21.26 -5.68
N GLN A 10 18.73 -21.48 -6.88
CA GLN A 10 17.52 -22.27 -7.07
C GLN A 10 17.77 -23.78 -7.06
N ARG A 11 18.91 -24.23 -7.57
CA ARG A 11 19.20 -25.67 -7.76
C ARG A 11 20.17 -26.23 -6.72
N PHE A 12 21.10 -25.42 -6.23
CA PHE A 12 22.20 -25.83 -5.36
C PHE A 12 22.51 -24.75 -4.30
N PRO A 13 21.54 -24.39 -3.42
CA PRO A 13 21.71 -23.29 -2.47
C PRO A 13 22.94 -23.46 -1.57
N ASP A 14 23.21 -24.69 -1.12
CA ASP A 14 24.34 -25.01 -0.23
C ASP A 14 25.72 -24.90 -0.93
N LYS A 15 25.74 -24.79 -2.26
CA LYS A 15 26.97 -24.68 -3.06
C LYS A 15 27.30 -23.25 -3.48
N MET A 16 26.52 -22.25 -3.05
CA MET A 16 26.79 -20.86 -3.40
C MET A 16 28.15 -20.41 -2.88
N THR A 17 28.48 -20.73 -1.63
CA THR A 17 29.79 -20.41 -1.05
C THR A 17 30.92 -21.09 -1.82
N GLN A 18 30.75 -22.37 -2.18
CA GLN A 18 31.74 -23.10 -2.97
C GLN A 18 31.95 -22.47 -4.37
N LEU A 19 30.87 -22.02 -5.01
CA LEU A 19 30.96 -21.32 -6.28
C LEU A 19 31.76 -20.02 -6.14
N LEU A 20 31.49 -19.24 -5.10
CA LEU A 20 32.20 -17.98 -4.85
C LEU A 20 33.67 -18.22 -4.49
N SER A 21 33.98 -19.19 -3.64
CA SER A 21 35.36 -19.52 -3.29
C SER A 21 36.15 -20.04 -4.50
N THR A 22 35.52 -20.75 -5.44
CA THR A 22 36.19 -21.13 -6.70
C THR A 22 36.45 -19.96 -7.65
N MET A 23 35.71 -18.86 -7.53
CA MET A 23 36.00 -17.62 -8.25
C MET A 23 37.20 -16.87 -7.64
N GLU A 24 37.52 -17.13 -6.38
CA GLU A 24 38.63 -16.54 -5.61
C GLU A 24 39.92 -17.35 -5.73
N ALA A 25 39.83 -18.68 -5.75
CA ALA A 25 40.96 -19.62 -5.88
C ALA A 25 41.73 -19.56 -7.22
N ALA A 26 41.39 -18.60 -8.10
CA ALA A 26 42.22 -18.25 -9.25
C ALA A 26 43.37 -17.28 -8.89
N GLU A 27 43.36 -16.65 -7.71
CA GLU A 27 44.33 -15.60 -7.35
C GLU A 27 45.12 -15.80 -6.05
N ASP A 28 44.79 -16.69 -5.10
CA ASP A 28 45.74 -17.13 -4.04
C ASP A 28 45.21 -18.32 -3.22
N ASP A 29 46.12 -19.18 -2.74
CA ASP A 29 45.85 -20.27 -1.78
C ASP A 29 45.45 -19.68 -0.42
N ALA A 30 44.15 -19.44 -0.21
CA ALA A 30 43.62 -19.01 1.08
C ALA A 30 43.01 -20.21 1.86
N GLU A 31 43.34 -20.26 3.16
CA GLU A 31 42.79 -21.14 4.17
C GLU A 31 41.23 -21.11 4.16
N GLN A 32 40.57 -22.09 4.79
CA GLN A 32 39.11 -22.16 4.88
C GLN A 32 38.51 -20.87 5.48
N GLU A 33 38.26 -19.85 4.66
CA GLU A 33 37.54 -18.66 5.04
C GLU A 33 36.11 -19.03 5.43
N ASP A 34 35.57 -18.36 6.46
CA ASP A 34 34.18 -18.56 6.86
C ASP A 34 33.27 -18.29 5.65
N ALA A 35 32.34 -19.20 5.40
CA ALA A 35 31.38 -19.09 4.31
C ALA A 35 30.65 -17.74 4.31
N SER A 36 30.41 -17.16 5.49
CA SER A 36 29.78 -15.84 5.62
C SER A 36 30.71 -14.69 5.19
N GLU A 37 32.03 -14.84 5.29
CA GLU A 37 33.01 -13.82 4.93
C GLU A 37 33.20 -13.75 3.42
N VAL A 38 33.38 -14.89 2.75
CA VAL A 38 33.45 -15.00 1.29
C VAL A 38 32.20 -14.40 0.63
N ASN A 39 31.01 -14.80 1.08
CA ASN A 39 29.74 -14.26 0.56
C ASN A 39 29.68 -12.72 0.72
N TYR A 40 30.11 -12.21 1.87
CA TYR A 40 30.05 -10.78 2.16
C TYR A 40 31.11 -9.98 1.41
N PHE A 41 32.29 -10.56 1.14
CA PHE A 41 33.31 -9.97 0.28
C PHE A 41 32.76 -9.66 -1.12
N TYR A 42 32.13 -10.65 -1.77
CA TYR A 42 31.51 -10.45 -3.09
C TYR A 42 30.37 -9.43 -3.05
N ILE A 43 29.55 -9.43 -1.99
CA ILE A 43 28.54 -8.40 -1.79
C ILE A 43 29.18 -7.01 -1.79
N ARG A 44 30.28 -6.80 -1.03
CA ARG A 44 30.99 -5.51 -1.02
C ARG A 44 31.54 -5.12 -2.39
N GLN A 45 32.04 -6.06 -3.18
CA GLN A 45 32.51 -5.79 -4.54
C GLN A 45 31.37 -5.28 -5.43
N PHE A 46 30.21 -5.96 -5.42
CA PHE A 46 29.04 -5.52 -6.19
C PHE A 46 28.42 -4.23 -5.64
N GLN A 47 28.45 -4.00 -4.32
CA GLN A 47 28.06 -2.73 -3.72
C GLN A 47 28.96 -1.59 -4.20
N ARG A 48 30.28 -1.81 -4.27
CA ARG A 48 31.24 -0.81 -4.77
C ARG A 48 31.02 -0.52 -6.24
N ALA A 49 30.83 -1.56 -7.07
CA ALA A 49 30.51 -1.40 -8.48
C ALA A 49 29.22 -0.59 -8.70
N LEU A 50 28.17 -0.87 -7.92
CA LEU A 50 26.93 -0.10 -7.98
C LEU A 50 27.16 1.35 -7.53
N PHE A 51 27.90 1.56 -6.43
CA PHE A 51 28.16 2.91 -5.94
C PHE A 51 28.95 3.74 -6.96
N THR A 52 29.95 3.16 -7.64
CA THR A 52 30.69 3.83 -8.71
C THR A 52 29.76 4.27 -9.84
N GLN A 53 28.83 3.42 -10.27
CA GLN A 53 27.82 3.76 -11.27
C GLN A 53 26.87 4.88 -10.80
N LEU A 54 26.51 4.89 -9.52
CA LEU A 54 25.63 5.92 -8.94
C LEU A 54 26.35 7.26 -8.69
N SER A 55 27.66 7.25 -8.49
CA SER A 55 28.50 8.45 -8.30
C SER A 55 29.04 9.04 -9.60
N GLY A 56 28.86 8.34 -10.72
CA GLY A 56 29.28 8.79 -12.05
C GLY A 56 28.45 9.98 -12.55
N SER A 57 28.85 10.55 -13.70
CA SER A 57 28.03 11.58 -14.35
C SER A 57 26.70 10.99 -14.83
N GLU A 58 25.64 11.80 -14.93
CA GLU A 58 24.33 11.31 -15.43
C GLU A 58 24.41 10.71 -16.84
N GLU A 59 25.40 11.13 -17.65
CA GLU A 59 25.64 10.61 -19.00
C GLU A 59 26.25 9.19 -18.99
N ASP A 60 26.93 8.80 -17.91
CA ASP A 60 27.57 7.50 -17.75
C ASP A 60 26.66 6.45 -17.08
N PHE A 61 25.47 6.84 -16.62
CA PHE A 61 24.60 5.94 -15.86
C PHE A 61 23.95 4.86 -16.74
N ASN A 62 24.41 3.62 -16.57
CA ASN A 62 23.81 2.47 -17.22
C ASN A 62 22.72 1.83 -16.35
N SER A 63 21.47 2.27 -16.55
CA SER A 63 20.28 1.74 -15.88
C SER A 63 20.19 0.20 -15.89
N ARG A 64 20.50 -0.43 -17.03
CA ARG A 64 20.41 -1.89 -17.16
C ARG A 64 21.46 -2.60 -16.32
N GLU A 65 22.68 -2.07 -16.30
CA GLU A 65 23.76 -2.60 -15.47
C GLU A 65 23.45 -2.43 -13.98
N ALA A 66 23.00 -1.24 -13.57
CA ALA A 66 22.61 -0.97 -12.19
C ALA A 66 21.49 -1.92 -11.71
N GLN A 67 20.50 -2.21 -12.56
CA GLN A 67 19.45 -3.20 -12.26
C GLN A 67 19.99 -4.62 -12.11
N LEU A 68 20.95 -5.02 -12.96
CA LEU A 68 21.60 -6.33 -12.85
C LEU A 68 22.41 -6.44 -11.56
N LEU A 69 23.12 -5.38 -11.17
CA LEU A 69 23.87 -5.31 -9.91
C LEU A 69 22.96 -5.43 -8.69
N VAL A 70 21.85 -4.69 -8.65
CA VAL A 70 20.83 -4.82 -7.58
C VAL A 70 20.25 -6.24 -7.54
N SER A 71 20.00 -6.84 -8.70
CA SER A 71 19.50 -8.23 -8.77
C SER A 71 20.53 -9.24 -8.24
N ILE A 72 21.83 -9.03 -8.50
CA ILE A 72 22.90 -9.86 -7.95
C ILE A 72 22.93 -9.71 -6.42
N LEU A 73 22.88 -8.47 -5.92
CA LEU A 73 22.85 -8.18 -4.48
C LEU A 73 21.63 -8.82 -3.80
N ALA A 74 20.47 -8.84 -4.45
CA ALA A 74 19.27 -9.52 -3.96
C ALA A 74 19.43 -11.05 -3.90
N VAL A 75 20.22 -11.64 -4.78
CA VAL A 75 20.53 -13.08 -4.72
C VAL A 75 21.52 -13.37 -3.60
N LEU A 76 22.65 -12.65 -3.57
CA LEU A 76 23.72 -12.90 -2.60
C LEU A 76 23.30 -12.58 -1.17
N SER A 77 22.48 -11.55 -0.95
CA SER A 77 21.99 -11.21 0.39
C SER A 77 21.13 -12.31 1.03
N ARG A 78 20.54 -13.22 0.25
CA ARG A 78 19.82 -14.39 0.79
C ARG A 78 20.73 -15.44 1.41
N GLN A 79 22.03 -15.36 1.18
CA GLN A 79 23.04 -16.21 1.81
C GLN A 79 23.47 -15.68 3.19
N LEU A 80 23.15 -14.43 3.51
CA LEU A 80 23.50 -13.84 4.78
C LEU A 80 22.51 -14.25 5.86
N GLN A 81 23.01 -14.67 7.02
CA GLN A 81 22.16 -14.94 8.18
C GLN A 81 21.55 -13.63 8.72
N PRO A 82 20.23 -13.54 8.96
CA PRO A 82 19.59 -12.29 9.42
C PRO A 82 20.15 -11.70 10.73
N THR A 83 20.75 -12.54 11.58
CA THR A 83 21.37 -12.16 12.86
C THR A 83 22.83 -11.73 12.73
N SER A 84 23.45 -11.86 11.55
CA SER A 84 24.87 -11.57 11.36
C SER A 84 25.17 -10.09 11.24
N LYS A 85 26.41 -9.70 11.59
CA LYS A 85 26.89 -8.32 11.40
C LYS A 85 26.90 -7.92 9.92
N GLN A 86 27.19 -8.87 9.04
CA GLN A 86 27.24 -8.72 7.59
C GLN A 86 25.85 -8.37 7.03
N PHE A 87 24.80 -9.04 7.54
CA PHE A 87 23.42 -8.72 7.17
C PHE A 87 23.03 -7.30 7.59
N VAL A 88 23.38 -6.91 8.82
CA VAL A 88 23.16 -5.54 9.32
C VAL A 88 23.89 -4.51 8.44
N GLN A 89 25.13 -4.78 8.03
CA GLN A 89 25.85 -3.89 7.11
C GLN A 89 25.18 -3.80 5.73
N MET A 90 24.66 -4.90 5.19
CA MET A 90 23.94 -4.93 3.91
C MET A 90 22.65 -4.08 3.96
N ILE A 91 21.83 -4.23 4.99
CA ILE A 91 20.60 -3.45 5.13
C ILE A 91 20.89 -1.98 5.40
N THR A 92 21.85 -1.65 6.28
CA THR A 92 22.22 -0.25 6.55
C THR A 92 22.72 0.44 5.28
N TRP A 93 23.53 -0.24 4.48
CA TRP A 93 23.98 0.28 3.18
C TRP A 93 22.81 0.49 2.21
N THR A 94 21.87 -0.47 2.13
CA THR A 94 20.70 -0.36 1.24
C THR A 94 19.81 0.81 1.64
N VAL A 95 19.55 0.98 2.95
CA VAL A 95 18.81 2.13 3.48
C VAL A 95 19.53 3.43 3.13
N LYS A 96 20.86 3.49 3.32
CA LYS A 96 21.65 4.68 3.01
C LYS A 96 21.51 5.11 1.54
N ILE A 97 21.60 4.17 0.60
CA ILE A 97 21.42 4.47 -0.82
C ILE A 97 20.01 5.00 -1.10
N CYS A 98 18.97 4.35 -0.58
CA CYS A 98 17.60 4.84 -0.78
C CYS A 98 17.37 6.25 -0.18
N LYS A 99 18.08 6.60 0.90
CA LYS A 99 17.97 7.92 1.55
C LYS A 99 18.75 9.02 0.84
N GLU A 100 19.95 8.72 0.36
CA GLU A 100 20.89 9.75 -0.13
C GLU A 100 20.88 9.92 -1.64
N THR A 101 20.47 8.90 -2.40
CA THR A 101 20.53 8.93 -3.87
C THR A 101 19.15 9.12 -4.47
N SER A 102 18.99 10.20 -5.25
CA SER A 102 17.83 10.41 -6.13
C SER A 102 18.22 9.98 -7.53
N PHE A 103 17.33 9.23 -8.18
CA PHE A 103 17.49 8.84 -9.57
C PHE A 103 16.12 8.81 -10.25
N GLU A 104 16.11 9.03 -11.55
CA GLU A 104 14.89 9.25 -12.32
C GLU A 104 14.42 8.01 -13.10
N ASP A 105 15.08 6.86 -12.90
CA ASP A 105 14.72 5.59 -13.52
C ASP A 105 13.75 4.77 -12.63
N PRO A 106 12.47 4.62 -13.05
CA PRO A 106 11.49 3.84 -12.30
C PRO A 106 11.87 2.35 -12.20
N THR A 107 12.50 1.78 -13.22
CA THR A 107 12.82 0.35 -13.24
C THR A 107 13.94 -0.01 -12.27
N PHE A 108 14.96 0.84 -12.16
CA PHE A 108 15.97 0.74 -11.11
C PHE A 108 15.37 0.98 -9.71
N SER A 109 14.49 1.99 -9.55
CA SER A 109 13.78 2.28 -8.28
C SER A 109 13.03 1.06 -7.75
N LYS A 110 12.29 0.40 -8.64
CA LYS A 110 11.58 -0.84 -8.32
C LYS A 110 12.53 -1.90 -7.77
N GLY A 111 13.65 -2.14 -8.44
CA GLY A 111 14.64 -3.13 -8.02
C GLY A 111 15.22 -2.80 -6.64
N LEU A 112 15.58 -1.55 -6.41
CA LEU A 112 16.19 -1.10 -5.16
C LEU A 112 15.20 -1.15 -3.98
N LEU A 113 13.96 -0.67 -4.18
CA LEU A 113 12.90 -0.75 -3.16
C LEU A 113 12.53 -2.20 -2.85
N SER A 114 12.50 -3.07 -3.85
CA SER A 114 12.28 -4.52 -3.66
C SER A 114 13.38 -5.15 -2.80
N LEU A 115 14.65 -4.83 -3.08
CA LEU A 115 15.80 -5.25 -2.26
C LEU A 115 15.65 -4.73 -0.83
N LEU A 116 15.34 -3.43 -0.67
CA LEU A 116 15.13 -2.81 0.63
C LEU A 116 14.07 -3.55 1.45
N PHE A 117 12.88 -3.79 0.89
CA PHE A 117 11.83 -4.51 1.59
C PHE A 117 12.21 -5.96 1.92
N SER A 118 12.88 -6.67 1.01
CA SER A 118 13.30 -8.06 1.25
C SER A 118 14.28 -8.19 2.42
N LEU A 119 15.16 -7.20 2.61
CA LEU A 119 16.09 -7.16 3.73
C LEU A 119 15.38 -6.68 5.00
N HIS A 120 14.54 -5.65 4.89
CA HIS A 120 13.93 -5.00 6.04
C HIS A 120 13.00 -5.93 6.80
N VAL A 121 12.18 -6.72 6.10
CA VAL A 121 11.24 -7.68 6.73
C VAL A 121 11.96 -8.70 7.60
N LEU A 122 13.19 -9.10 7.24
CA LEU A 122 14.01 -10.03 8.02
C LEU A 122 14.72 -9.36 9.20
N TYR A 123 14.87 -8.03 9.18
CA TYR A 123 15.54 -7.26 10.22
C TYR A 123 14.57 -6.76 11.30
N LYS A 124 13.47 -6.11 10.89
CA LYS A 124 12.45 -5.55 11.78
C LYS A 124 11.13 -5.31 11.05
N SER A 125 10.07 -5.00 11.80
CA SER A 125 8.77 -4.70 11.20
C SER A 125 8.86 -3.57 10.16
N PRO A 126 8.29 -3.75 8.94
CA PRO A 126 8.32 -2.74 7.88
C PRO A 126 7.37 -1.56 8.12
N ALA A 127 6.61 -1.55 9.22
CA ALA A 127 5.59 -0.54 9.53
C ALA A 127 6.10 0.91 9.43
N GLY A 128 7.23 1.21 10.06
CA GLY A 128 7.81 2.56 10.02
C GLY A 128 8.30 2.93 8.62
N LEU A 129 8.93 1.99 7.92
CA LEU A 129 9.41 2.19 6.55
C LEU A 129 8.24 2.45 5.57
N LEU A 130 7.13 1.72 5.71
CA LEU A 130 5.94 1.92 4.90
C LEU A 130 5.36 3.31 5.11
N LEU A 131 5.27 3.77 6.37
CA LEU A 131 4.76 5.10 6.68
C LEU A 131 5.65 6.19 6.07
N GLU A 132 6.97 6.15 6.32
CA GLU A 132 7.93 7.13 5.78
C GLU A 132 7.83 7.20 4.24
N LEU A 133 7.75 6.05 3.55
CA LEU A 133 7.61 6.02 2.09
C LEU A 133 6.25 6.55 1.62
N CYS A 134 5.16 6.24 2.32
CA CYS A 134 3.84 6.79 1.99
C CYS A 134 3.81 8.31 2.11
N GLN A 135 4.44 8.85 3.16
CA GLN A 135 4.48 10.30 3.37
C GLN A 135 5.37 10.99 2.32
N ASP A 136 6.50 10.39 1.93
CA ASP A 136 7.31 10.90 0.82
C ASP A 136 6.52 10.89 -0.49
N ILE A 137 5.79 9.80 -0.78
CA ILE A 137 4.92 9.70 -1.96
C ILE A 137 3.84 10.80 -1.93
N HIS A 138 3.20 10.98 -0.79
CA HIS A 138 2.18 11.99 -0.58
C HIS A 138 2.75 13.40 -0.81
N SER A 139 3.92 13.68 -0.25
CA SER A 139 4.62 14.95 -0.40
C SER A 139 5.02 15.24 -1.86
N GLN A 140 5.49 14.23 -2.60
CA GLN A 140 5.88 14.40 -4.00
C GLN A 140 4.67 14.59 -4.93
N LEU A 141 3.59 13.83 -4.74
CA LEU A 141 2.44 13.85 -5.65
C LEU A 141 1.41 14.93 -5.28
N GLY A 142 1.37 15.36 -4.02
CA GLY A 142 0.43 16.34 -3.48
C GLY A 142 -0.85 15.69 -2.96
N ASP A 143 -1.71 16.50 -2.34
CA ASP A 143 -3.03 16.07 -1.84
C ASP A 143 -4.10 16.18 -2.94
N ILE A 144 -5.18 15.43 -2.77
CA ILE A 144 -6.39 15.49 -3.59
C ILE A 144 -7.14 16.79 -3.35
N ASP A 145 -7.11 17.30 -2.12
CA ASP A 145 -7.58 18.63 -1.80
C ASP A 145 -6.54 19.66 -2.24
N GLN A 146 -6.89 20.47 -3.24
CA GLN A 146 -5.96 21.47 -3.81
C GLN A 146 -5.63 22.59 -2.83
N ASP A 147 -6.48 22.80 -1.82
CA ASP A 147 -6.30 23.83 -0.79
C ASP A 147 -5.45 23.32 0.38
N MET A 148 -5.14 22.02 0.43
CA MET A 148 -4.24 21.45 1.44
C MET A 148 -2.77 21.60 1.05
N GLU A 149 -2.02 22.31 1.88
CA GLU A 149 -0.56 22.30 1.82
C GLU A 149 0.00 21.03 2.48
N VAL A 150 0.57 20.15 1.66
CA VAL A 150 1.26 18.94 2.16
C VAL A 150 2.64 19.32 2.68
N GLU A 151 2.96 18.88 3.90
CA GLU A 151 4.30 19.04 4.46
C GLU A 151 5.35 18.42 3.53
N LYS A 152 6.46 19.13 3.34
CA LYS A 152 7.59 18.62 2.56
C LYS A 152 8.33 17.56 3.36
N GLN A 153 8.11 16.30 3.01
CA GLN A 153 8.81 15.15 3.56
C GLN A 153 9.76 14.57 2.50
N ALA A 154 10.96 14.22 2.96
CA ALA A 154 12.02 13.69 2.12
C ALA A 154 12.87 12.70 2.93
N HIS A 155 12.22 11.65 3.45
CA HIS A 155 12.88 10.59 4.19
C HIS A 155 13.78 9.74 3.27
N PHE A 156 13.33 9.53 2.03
CA PHE A 156 13.98 8.72 1.00
C PHE A 156 14.09 9.47 -0.33
N ALA A 157 15.31 9.89 -0.69
CA ALA A 157 15.59 10.56 -1.97
C ALA A 157 15.22 9.71 -3.21
N VAL A 158 15.14 8.38 -3.07
CA VAL A 158 14.65 7.50 -4.15
C VAL A 158 13.20 7.80 -4.55
N VAL A 159 12.41 8.45 -3.71
CA VAL A 159 11.03 8.87 -4.00
C VAL A 159 11.03 10.30 -4.51
N ASN A 160 10.82 10.46 -5.81
CA ASN A 160 10.69 11.74 -6.49
C ASN A 160 9.52 11.69 -7.48
N MET A 161 9.21 12.81 -8.15
CA MET A 161 8.07 12.91 -9.07
C MET A 161 8.05 11.83 -10.19
N LYS A 162 9.22 11.30 -10.60
CA LYS A 162 9.32 10.28 -11.66
C LYS A 162 9.24 8.86 -11.10
N THR A 163 9.68 8.63 -9.87
CA THR A 163 9.70 7.31 -9.24
C THR A 163 8.53 7.06 -8.28
N ALA A 164 7.81 8.10 -7.85
CA ALA A 164 6.73 8.01 -6.86
C ALA A 164 5.68 6.97 -7.23
N THR A 165 5.20 6.94 -8.48
CA THR A 165 4.27 5.91 -9.00
C THR A 165 4.80 4.48 -8.80
N THR A 166 6.09 4.27 -9.01
CA THR A 166 6.72 2.96 -8.79
C THR A 166 6.84 2.65 -7.31
N ALA A 167 7.23 3.63 -6.50
CA ALA A 167 7.28 3.51 -5.05
C ALA A 167 5.91 3.15 -4.48
N THR A 168 4.82 3.79 -4.94
CA THR A 168 3.44 3.46 -4.57
C THR A 168 3.14 1.98 -4.82
N LEU A 169 3.46 1.46 -6.01
CA LEU A 169 3.23 0.04 -6.30
C LEU A 169 4.07 -0.91 -5.43
N GLN A 170 5.30 -0.53 -5.08
CA GLN A 170 6.14 -1.34 -4.18
C GLN A 170 5.62 -1.32 -2.75
N VAL A 171 5.21 -0.16 -2.24
CA VAL A 171 4.58 -0.01 -0.93
C VAL A 171 3.30 -0.83 -0.85
N LEU A 172 2.41 -0.71 -1.85
CA LEU A 172 1.16 -1.48 -1.90
C LEU A 172 1.41 -2.99 -1.96
N SER A 173 2.39 -3.44 -2.75
CA SER A 173 2.78 -4.86 -2.77
C SER A 173 3.33 -5.34 -1.42
N GLN A 174 3.95 -4.47 -0.63
CA GLN A 174 4.42 -4.82 0.70
C GLN A 174 3.27 -4.80 1.73
N VAL A 175 2.31 -3.89 1.61
CA VAL A 175 1.06 -3.91 2.40
C VAL A 175 0.32 -5.23 2.18
N ASP A 176 0.19 -5.67 0.94
CA ASP A 176 -0.44 -6.95 0.56
C ASP A 176 0.15 -8.14 1.33
N LYS A 177 1.48 -8.24 1.39
CA LYS A 177 2.20 -9.28 2.15
C LYS A 177 2.00 -9.16 3.67
N VAL A 178 1.97 -7.94 4.21
CA VAL A 178 1.69 -7.73 5.64
C VAL A 178 0.26 -8.18 5.97
N LEU A 179 -0.70 -7.94 5.07
CA LEU A 179 -2.07 -8.43 5.24
C LEU A 179 -2.15 -9.95 5.17
N ASP A 180 -1.38 -10.62 4.29
CA ASP A 180 -1.26 -12.10 4.27
C ASP A 180 -0.79 -12.66 5.62
N GLU A 181 0.26 -12.07 6.21
CA GLU A 181 0.77 -12.47 7.52
C GLU A 181 -0.28 -12.28 8.62
N VAL A 182 -1.00 -11.14 8.60
CA VAL A 182 -2.07 -10.85 9.55
C VAL A 182 -3.22 -11.84 9.41
N ASP A 183 -3.70 -12.10 8.19
CA ASP A 183 -4.79 -13.06 7.94
C ASP A 183 -4.39 -14.47 8.40
N TRP A 184 -3.15 -14.88 8.14
CA TRP A 184 -2.60 -16.14 8.62
C TRP A 184 -2.58 -16.21 10.17
N LEU A 185 -2.14 -15.14 10.84
CA LEU A 185 -2.16 -15.06 12.30
C LEU A 185 -3.59 -15.16 12.86
N ILE A 186 -4.55 -14.45 12.28
CA ILE A 186 -5.96 -14.49 12.70
C ILE A 186 -6.53 -15.90 12.49
N ALA A 187 -6.27 -16.54 11.36
CA ALA A 187 -6.72 -17.89 11.06
C ALA A 187 -6.15 -18.90 12.07
N ARG A 188 -4.87 -18.80 12.39
CA ARG A 188 -4.20 -19.64 13.40
C ARG A 188 -4.86 -19.50 14.77
N ARG A 189 -5.21 -18.27 15.19
CA ARG A 189 -5.88 -18.03 16.49
C ARG A 189 -7.31 -18.55 16.53
N LYS A 190 -8.06 -18.43 15.43
CA LYS A 190 -9.40 -19.04 15.31
C LYS A 190 -9.37 -20.55 15.54
N GLY A 191 -8.34 -21.25 15.04
CA GLY A 191 -8.15 -22.69 15.25
C GLY A 191 -7.94 -23.06 16.72
N HIS A 192 -7.14 -22.29 17.47
CA HIS A 192 -6.90 -22.54 18.90
C HIS A 192 -8.16 -22.32 19.75
N THR A 193 -8.94 -21.27 19.46
CA THR A 193 -10.19 -20.97 20.18
C THR A 193 -11.25 -22.06 19.99
N ALA A 194 -11.18 -22.86 18.92
CA ALA A 194 -12.06 -24.00 18.69
C ALA A 194 -11.61 -25.24 19.49
N SER A 195 -10.30 -25.41 19.72
CA SER A 195 -9.72 -26.52 20.47
C SER A 195 -9.90 -26.40 21.98
N ASP A 196 -9.84 -25.18 22.53
CA ASP A 196 -10.06 -24.92 23.96
C ASP A 196 -11.49 -25.26 24.43
N LYS A 197 -12.43 -25.52 23.51
CA LYS A 197 -13.76 -26.04 23.84
C LYS A 197 -13.76 -27.51 24.31
N SER A 198 -12.65 -28.23 24.18
CA SER A 198 -12.57 -29.68 24.41
C SER A 198 -11.75 -30.12 25.64
N GLY A 199 -11.20 -29.22 26.46
CA GLY A 199 -10.29 -29.65 27.53
C GLY A 199 -10.13 -28.72 28.72
N SER A 200 -10.64 -29.18 29.87
CA SER A 200 -10.23 -28.89 31.26
C SER A 200 -10.38 -27.47 31.84
N ALA A 201 -10.94 -27.43 33.05
CA ALA A 201 -11.37 -26.27 33.81
C ALA A 201 -10.26 -25.63 34.69
N GLU A 202 -9.01 -25.53 34.22
CA GLU A 202 -7.90 -25.00 35.04
C GLU A 202 -7.21 -23.72 34.50
N ALA A 203 -7.74 -23.09 33.45
CA ALA A 203 -7.12 -21.88 32.86
C ALA A 203 -7.58 -20.54 33.51
N SER A 204 -8.14 -20.56 34.72
CA SER A 204 -8.77 -19.38 35.35
C SER A 204 -7.80 -18.35 35.97
N GLN A 205 -6.48 -18.43 35.71
CA GLN A 205 -5.51 -17.46 36.25
C GLN A 205 -4.71 -16.66 35.20
N ALA A 206 -4.92 -16.89 33.89
CA ALA A 206 -4.20 -16.15 32.83
C ALA A 206 -5.07 -15.08 32.12
N ALA A 207 -6.28 -14.80 32.60
CA ALA A 207 -7.26 -13.92 31.94
C ALA A 207 -6.87 -12.42 31.86
N GLY A 208 -5.71 -12.02 32.39
CA GLY A 208 -5.24 -10.63 32.41
C GLY A 208 -4.10 -10.29 31.45
N GLN A 209 -3.40 -11.27 30.86
CA GLN A 209 -2.33 -10.99 29.91
C GLN A 209 -2.89 -10.99 28.50
N GLN A 210 -3.00 -9.80 27.89
CA GLN A 210 -3.34 -9.68 26.46
C GLN A 210 -2.43 -10.58 25.65
N ASP A 211 -3.03 -11.43 24.83
CA ASP A 211 -2.28 -12.35 23.98
C ASP A 211 -1.28 -11.56 23.10
N PRO A 212 0.02 -11.89 23.15
CA PRO A 212 1.03 -11.15 22.41
C PRO A 212 0.78 -11.19 20.90
N ALA A 213 0.14 -12.25 20.36
CA ALA A 213 -0.20 -12.34 18.95
C ALA A 213 -1.37 -11.39 18.57
N GLU A 214 -2.44 -11.33 19.36
CA GLU A 214 -3.53 -10.33 19.18
C GLU A 214 -3.01 -8.89 19.24
N LYS A 215 -2.10 -8.62 20.18
CA LYS A 215 -1.42 -7.33 20.28
C LYS A 215 -0.64 -7.02 19.01
N ALA A 216 0.13 -7.98 18.49
CA ALA A 216 0.91 -7.81 17.26
C ALA A 216 0.01 -7.55 16.04
N VAL A 217 -1.06 -8.34 15.86
CA VAL A 217 -2.06 -8.16 14.78
C VAL A 217 -2.66 -6.76 14.82
N THR A 218 -3.08 -6.30 16.00
CA THR A 218 -3.72 -4.99 16.15
C THR A 218 -2.74 -3.85 15.85
N LEU A 219 -1.47 -3.98 16.25
CA LEU A 219 -0.44 -2.98 15.96
C LEU A 219 -0.07 -2.96 14.46
N GLN A 220 0.12 -4.12 13.83
CA GLN A 220 0.43 -4.21 12.40
C GLN A 220 -0.69 -3.60 11.55
N LEU A 221 -1.95 -3.95 11.83
CA LEU A 221 -3.10 -3.34 11.15
C LEU A 221 -3.15 -1.84 11.40
N GLY A 222 -2.90 -1.37 12.63
CA GLY A 222 -2.85 0.06 12.92
C GLY A 222 -1.83 0.80 12.05
N SER A 223 -0.62 0.25 11.91
CA SER A 223 0.41 0.82 11.04
C SER A 223 0.01 0.82 9.55
N VAL A 224 -0.60 -0.26 9.06
CA VAL A 224 -1.11 -0.32 7.69
C VAL A 224 -2.20 0.74 7.45
N LEU A 225 -3.13 0.92 8.40
CA LEU A 225 -4.17 1.94 8.26
C LEU A 225 -3.58 3.36 8.20
N THR A 226 -2.59 3.68 9.03
CA THR A 226 -1.91 4.99 8.98
C THR A 226 -1.19 5.18 7.65
N ALA A 227 -0.44 4.18 7.17
CA ALA A 227 0.26 4.26 5.89
C ALA A 227 -0.71 4.41 4.70
N LEU A 228 -1.82 3.68 4.69
CA LEU A 228 -2.84 3.78 3.65
C LEU A 228 -3.60 5.11 3.71
N ASN A 229 -3.78 5.69 4.90
CA ASN A 229 -4.42 7.00 5.06
C ASN A 229 -3.64 8.11 4.34
N GLU A 230 -2.30 8.06 4.35
CA GLU A 230 -1.46 8.98 3.56
C GLU A 230 -1.68 8.77 2.06
N LEU A 231 -1.66 7.53 1.58
CA LEU A 231 -1.83 7.24 0.15
C LEU A 231 -3.22 7.57 -0.40
N VAL A 232 -4.26 7.43 0.43
CA VAL A 232 -5.65 7.74 0.07
C VAL A 232 -5.88 9.24 -0.08
N GLN A 233 -5.10 10.08 0.59
CA GLN A 233 -5.15 11.54 0.42
C GLN A 233 -4.26 12.01 -0.73
N THR A 234 -3.35 11.16 -1.21
CA THR A 234 -2.42 11.51 -2.29
C THR A 234 -3.12 11.64 -3.65
N ALA A 235 -2.80 12.69 -4.40
CA ALA A 235 -3.23 12.93 -5.78
C ALA A 235 -2.57 11.96 -6.79
N LEU A 236 -2.94 10.68 -6.70
CA LEU A 236 -2.45 9.63 -7.58
C LEU A 236 -3.02 9.77 -9.00
N LEU A 237 -2.14 9.67 -10.00
CA LEU A 237 -2.54 9.68 -11.40
C LEU A 237 -3.50 8.51 -11.71
N PRO A 238 -4.58 8.74 -12.49
CA PRO A 238 -5.49 7.68 -12.90
C PRO A 238 -4.75 6.55 -13.61
N GLY A 239 -5.02 5.31 -13.20
CA GLY A 239 -4.44 4.11 -13.81
C GLY A 239 -4.14 3.01 -12.80
N THR A 240 -3.07 2.26 -13.04
CA THR A 240 -2.73 1.06 -12.26
C THR A 240 -2.53 1.34 -10.77
N CYS A 241 -1.94 2.47 -10.38
CA CYS A 241 -1.73 2.80 -8.97
C CYS A 241 -3.04 3.00 -8.22
N THR A 242 -3.96 3.79 -8.79
CA THR A 242 -5.31 3.99 -8.25
C THR A 242 -6.05 2.65 -8.11
N ILE A 243 -5.99 1.78 -9.13
CA ILE A 243 -6.62 0.45 -9.06
C ILE A 243 -6.05 -0.38 -7.92
N THR A 244 -4.72 -0.47 -7.86
CA THR A 244 -4.05 -1.29 -6.86
C THR A 244 -4.35 -0.76 -5.46
N LEU A 245 -4.34 0.56 -5.24
CA LEU A 245 -4.74 1.14 -3.96
C LEU A 245 -6.19 0.78 -3.59
N LEU A 246 -7.15 0.91 -4.51
CA LEU A 246 -8.54 0.53 -4.26
C LEU A 246 -8.68 -0.95 -3.89
N ARG A 247 -7.89 -1.84 -4.52
CA ARG A 247 -7.85 -3.26 -4.19
C ARG A 247 -7.25 -3.51 -2.81
N GLU A 248 -6.14 -2.88 -2.47
CA GLU A 248 -5.50 -3.01 -1.15
C GLU A 248 -6.36 -2.45 -0.02
N LEU A 249 -7.10 -1.37 -0.27
CA LEU A 249 -8.10 -0.86 0.68
C LEU A 249 -9.22 -1.89 0.89
N SER A 250 -9.74 -2.48 -0.19
CA SER A 250 -10.77 -3.53 -0.10
C SER A 250 -10.27 -4.73 0.69
N ARG A 251 -9.01 -5.15 0.43
CA ARG A 251 -8.33 -6.22 1.14
C ARG A 251 -8.18 -5.89 2.62
N THR A 252 -7.75 -4.67 2.96
CA THR A 252 -7.62 -4.19 4.34
C THR A 252 -8.94 -4.28 5.11
N TYR A 253 -10.05 -3.79 4.55
CA TYR A 253 -11.37 -3.92 5.18
C TYR A 253 -11.84 -5.39 5.30
N THR A 254 -11.43 -6.25 4.37
CA THR A 254 -11.70 -7.69 4.46
C THR A 254 -10.94 -8.33 5.62
N THR A 255 -9.65 -8.05 5.79
CA THR A 255 -8.83 -8.52 6.92
C THR A 255 -9.36 -7.97 8.25
N LEU A 256 -9.72 -6.67 8.31
CA LEU A 256 -10.39 -6.08 9.48
C LEU A 256 -11.70 -6.80 9.81
N THR A 257 -12.51 -7.13 8.81
CA THR A 257 -13.74 -7.91 8.99
C THR A 257 -13.46 -9.31 9.54
N THR A 258 -12.39 -9.96 9.06
CA THR A 258 -11.95 -11.26 9.55
C THR A 258 -11.55 -11.20 11.03
N LEU A 259 -10.91 -10.11 11.45
CA LEU A 259 -10.58 -9.82 12.86
C LEU A 259 -11.82 -9.54 13.70
N VAL A 260 -12.78 -8.74 13.21
CA VAL A 260 -14.06 -8.50 13.90
C VAL A 260 -14.80 -9.82 14.12
N LYS A 261 -14.88 -10.68 13.10
CA LYS A 261 -15.48 -12.02 13.19
C LYS A 261 -14.78 -12.89 14.24
N TYR A 262 -13.45 -12.79 14.37
CA TYR A 262 -12.72 -13.45 15.44
C TYR A 262 -13.18 -12.96 16.82
N TYR A 263 -13.22 -11.66 17.06
CA TYR A 263 -13.67 -11.12 18.35
C TYR A 263 -15.15 -11.42 18.65
N ILE A 264 -16.01 -11.55 17.63
CA ILE A 264 -17.40 -12.03 17.82
C ILE A 264 -17.41 -13.44 18.41
N GLN A 265 -16.54 -14.33 17.93
CA GLN A 265 -16.40 -15.69 18.44
C GLN A 265 -15.85 -15.68 19.87
N VAL A 266 -14.81 -14.89 20.14
CA VAL A 266 -14.21 -14.75 21.48
C VAL A 266 -15.24 -14.20 22.48
N CYS A 267 -15.94 -13.13 22.16
CA CYS A 267 -16.97 -12.53 23.02
C CYS A 267 -18.17 -13.46 23.25
N SER A 268 -18.40 -14.44 22.37
CA SER A 268 -19.44 -15.45 22.59
C SER A 268 -19.04 -16.46 23.68
N ASN A 269 -17.75 -16.69 23.89
CA ASN A 269 -17.23 -17.55 24.96
C ASN A 269 -16.98 -16.76 26.26
N HIS A 270 -16.53 -15.50 26.14
CA HIS A 270 -16.24 -14.60 27.28
C HIS A 270 -16.86 -13.22 27.05
N PRO A 271 -18.09 -12.96 27.55
CA PRO A 271 -18.78 -11.70 27.32
C PRO A 271 -18.05 -10.51 27.97
N GLY A 272 -17.75 -9.46 27.20
CA GLY A 272 -17.36 -8.14 27.72
C GLY A 272 -15.86 -7.83 27.79
N ALA A 273 -14.97 -8.72 27.36
CA ALA A 273 -13.53 -8.45 27.34
C ALA A 273 -13.03 -8.09 25.94
N LEU A 274 -13.34 -6.87 25.45
CA LEU A 274 -12.71 -6.33 24.25
C LEU A 274 -11.39 -5.61 24.61
N PRO A 275 -10.27 -5.91 23.93
CA PRO A 275 -9.03 -5.18 24.13
C PRO A 275 -9.17 -3.69 23.76
N ALA A 276 -8.76 -2.77 24.65
CA ALA A 276 -8.76 -1.33 24.35
C ALA A 276 -7.96 -0.95 23.09
N ARG A 277 -6.94 -1.73 22.73
CA ARG A 277 -6.17 -1.56 21.48
C ARG A 277 -7.03 -1.81 20.24
N PHE A 278 -7.89 -2.83 20.31
CA PHE A 278 -8.81 -3.14 19.22
C PHE A 278 -9.84 -2.01 19.05
N GLU A 279 -10.37 -1.47 20.14
CA GLU A 279 -11.25 -0.28 20.06
C GLU A 279 -10.56 0.91 19.40
N LYS A 280 -9.28 1.17 19.74
CA LYS A 280 -8.48 2.21 19.08
C LYS A 280 -8.29 1.94 17.59
N LEU A 281 -8.07 0.69 17.20
CA LEU A 281 -7.96 0.29 15.79
C LEU A 281 -9.28 0.55 15.04
N VAL A 282 -10.42 0.17 15.63
CA VAL A 282 -11.74 0.44 15.06
C VAL A 282 -11.96 1.95 14.92
N LYS A 283 -11.63 2.74 15.96
CA LYS A 283 -11.68 4.20 15.88
C LYS A 283 -10.82 4.74 14.74
N LEU A 284 -9.57 4.29 14.61
CA LEU A 284 -8.65 4.72 13.56
C LEU A 284 -9.24 4.44 12.17
N SER A 285 -9.77 3.24 11.94
CA SER A 285 -10.40 2.90 10.66
C SER A 285 -11.61 3.79 10.34
N GLY A 286 -12.52 4.01 11.30
CA GLY A 286 -13.77 4.74 11.05
C GLY A 286 -13.64 6.26 10.99
N SER A 287 -12.65 6.83 11.68
CA SER A 287 -12.47 8.28 11.76
C SER A 287 -11.45 8.83 10.77
N HIS A 288 -10.42 8.06 10.42
CA HIS A 288 -9.36 8.52 9.52
C HIS A 288 -9.53 7.86 8.15
N LEU A 289 -9.54 6.54 8.09
CA LEU A 289 -9.49 5.85 6.80
C LEU A 289 -10.82 5.88 6.03
N THR A 290 -11.94 5.51 6.65
CA THR A 290 -13.24 5.38 5.96
C THR A 290 -13.69 6.69 5.29
N PRO A 291 -13.64 7.87 5.95
CA PRO A 291 -14.00 9.13 5.29
C PRO A 291 -13.10 9.44 4.09
N GLN A 292 -11.79 9.25 4.25
CA GLN A 292 -10.83 9.53 3.18
C GLN A 292 -10.99 8.57 2.01
N CYS A 293 -11.36 7.31 2.25
CA CYS A 293 -11.71 6.39 1.16
C CYS A 293 -12.84 6.93 0.29
N TYR A 294 -13.85 7.58 0.88
CA TYR A 294 -14.96 8.15 0.11
C TYR A 294 -14.55 9.38 -0.68
N SER A 295 -13.76 10.28 -0.09
CA SER A 295 -13.15 11.41 -0.80
C SER A 295 -12.31 10.93 -1.99
N PHE A 296 -11.47 9.91 -1.77
CA PHE A 296 -10.64 9.30 -2.81
C PHE A 296 -11.46 8.63 -3.92
N ILE A 297 -12.55 7.94 -3.58
CA ILE A 297 -13.47 7.36 -4.58
C ILE A 297 -14.03 8.48 -5.46
N THR A 298 -14.49 9.58 -4.86
CA THR A 298 -15.00 10.73 -5.61
C THR A 298 -13.92 11.30 -6.51
N TYR A 299 -12.70 11.52 -6.03
CA TYR A 299 -11.55 11.96 -6.82
C TYR A 299 -11.23 11.02 -8.00
N ALA A 300 -11.18 9.72 -7.73
CA ALA A 300 -10.90 8.70 -8.74
C ALA A 300 -12.00 8.62 -9.82
N GLN A 301 -13.24 8.97 -9.46
CA GLN A 301 -14.38 9.06 -10.37
C GLN A 301 -14.44 10.41 -11.10
N SER A 302 -14.05 11.51 -10.45
CA SER A 302 -14.08 12.86 -10.99
C SER A 302 -12.87 13.20 -11.86
N GLY A 303 -11.92 12.28 -12.03
CA GLY A 303 -10.76 12.39 -12.93
C GLY A 303 -11.11 12.62 -14.42
N GLU A 304 -12.37 12.88 -14.76
CA GLU A 304 -12.85 13.39 -16.05
C GLU A 304 -13.11 14.93 -16.07
N ILE A 305 -13.14 15.65 -14.92
CA ILE A 305 -13.62 17.05 -14.83
C ILE A 305 -12.53 18.04 -14.35
N GLY A 306 -11.25 17.68 -14.48
CA GLY A 306 -10.11 18.52 -14.05
C GLY A 306 -9.39 19.28 -15.17
N GLY A 307 -10.02 19.42 -16.34
CA GLY A 307 -9.45 20.03 -17.53
C GLY A 307 -10.22 21.26 -17.99
N GLY A 308 -10.48 22.22 -17.11
CA GLY A 308 -11.15 23.46 -17.45
C GLY A 308 -10.63 24.63 -16.62
N SER A 309 -10.11 25.66 -17.30
CA SER A 309 -9.78 27.01 -16.79
C SER A 309 -8.58 27.18 -15.84
N ASN A 310 -7.36 27.04 -16.38
CA ASN A 310 -6.33 28.09 -16.22
C ASN A 310 -5.20 27.92 -17.27
N GLU A 311 -5.44 28.39 -18.49
CA GLU A 311 -4.35 28.62 -19.45
C GLU A 311 -3.46 29.74 -18.93
N LYS A 312 -2.26 29.39 -18.45
CA LYS A 312 -0.99 30.16 -18.42
C LYS A 312 -0.19 29.96 -17.12
N LYS A 313 0.24 28.72 -16.82
CA LYS A 313 1.55 28.37 -16.17
C LYS A 313 1.58 26.92 -15.65
N LYS A 314 1.57 25.90 -16.52
CA LYS A 314 2.14 24.57 -16.16
C LYS A 314 2.35 23.66 -17.37
N LYS A 315 3.14 24.12 -18.34
CA LYS A 315 3.55 23.31 -19.49
C LYS A 315 4.66 22.31 -19.09
N LYS A 316 4.36 21.33 -18.20
CA LYS A 316 5.13 20.06 -18.00
C LYS A 316 4.57 19.10 -16.91
N ARG A 317 3.26 18.98 -16.70
CA ARG A 317 2.71 17.81 -15.97
C ARG A 317 2.09 16.88 -17.01
N ASN A 318 2.60 15.64 -17.06
CA ASN A 318 2.22 14.58 -17.99
C ASN A 318 0.71 14.54 -18.22
N GLU A 319 0.31 14.57 -19.49
CA GLU A 319 -1.07 14.40 -19.95
C GLU A 319 -1.66 13.12 -19.35
N ALA A 320 -2.60 13.28 -18.42
CA ALA A 320 -3.45 12.18 -17.99
C ALA A 320 -4.28 11.77 -19.21
N ASN A 321 -4.02 10.59 -19.77
CA ASN A 321 -4.74 10.12 -20.95
C ASN A 321 -6.20 9.81 -20.56
N PRO A 322 -7.21 10.55 -21.05
CA PRO A 322 -8.61 10.37 -20.66
C PRO A 322 -9.16 8.98 -21.04
N ALA A 323 -8.53 8.30 -22.00
CA ALA A 323 -8.84 6.91 -22.32
C ALA A 323 -8.45 5.93 -21.19
N ALA A 324 -7.42 6.24 -20.40
CA ALA A 324 -6.97 5.38 -19.30
C ALA A 324 -7.86 5.52 -18.05
N SER A 325 -8.39 6.71 -17.77
CA SER A 325 -9.39 6.95 -16.72
C SER A 325 -10.77 6.39 -17.10
N ALA A 326 -11.20 6.52 -18.35
CA ALA A 326 -12.43 5.87 -18.83
C ALA A 326 -12.32 4.33 -18.77
N LYS A 327 -11.14 3.77 -19.03
CA LYS A 327 -10.86 2.34 -18.88
C LYS A 327 -10.81 1.91 -17.41
N LEU A 328 -10.23 2.72 -16.53
CA LEU A 328 -10.26 2.54 -15.06
C LEU A 328 -11.71 2.39 -14.55
N LEU A 329 -12.60 3.29 -14.97
CA LEU A 329 -13.99 3.34 -14.55
C LEU A 329 -14.85 2.22 -15.18
N ARG A 330 -14.57 1.83 -16.42
CA ARG A 330 -15.29 0.74 -17.11
C ARG A 330 -14.82 -0.66 -16.72
N GLU A 331 -13.54 -0.86 -16.40
CA GLU A 331 -12.96 -2.20 -16.21
C GLU A 331 -12.82 -2.62 -14.74
N THR A 332 -12.97 -1.71 -13.77
CA THR A 332 -12.60 -2.04 -12.40
C THR A 332 -13.80 -2.20 -11.47
N LYS A 333 -14.13 -3.45 -11.13
CA LYS A 333 -14.99 -3.80 -9.98
C LYS A 333 -14.42 -3.33 -8.62
N ALA A 334 -13.29 -2.64 -8.58
CA ALA A 334 -12.59 -2.25 -7.35
C ALA A 334 -13.38 -1.23 -6.52
N ILE A 335 -14.01 -0.22 -7.13
CA ILE A 335 -14.82 0.75 -6.36
C ILE A 335 -16.03 0.06 -5.72
N PRO A 336 -16.88 -0.69 -6.47
CA PRO A 336 -17.95 -1.46 -5.85
C PRO A 336 -17.46 -2.46 -4.79
N ASN A 337 -16.33 -3.14 -5.03
CA ASN A 337 -15.75 -4.08 -4.06
C ASN A 337 -15.28 -3.39 -2.78
N LEU A 338 -14.69 -2.19 -2.89
CA LEU A 338 -14.27 -1.41 -1.72
C LEU A 338 -15.47 -1.00 -0.89
N ILE A 339 -16.50 -0.44 -1.53
CA ILE A 339 -17.76 -0.05 -0.87
C ILE A 339 -18.37 -1.27 -0.18
N PHE A 340 -18.48 -2.39 -0.88
CA PHE A 340 -18.99 -3.63 -0.31
C PHE A 340 -18.17 -4.11 0.89
N SER A 341 -16.84 -4.03 0.82
CA SER A 341 -15.94 -4.45 1.91
C SER A 341 -16.11 -3.57 3.15
N ILE A 342 -16.28 -2.25 2.98
CA ILE A 342 -16.59 -1.30 4.06
C ILE A 342 -17.95 -1.64 4.69
N GLU A 343 -18.98 -1.87 3.88
CA GLU A 343 -20.33 -2.21 4.37
C GLU A 343 -20.34 -3.54 5.13
N GLN A 344 -19.59 -4.55 4.66
CA GLN A 344 -19.43 -5.80 5.40
C GLN A 344 -18.74 -5.53 6.74
N TYR A 345 -17.67 -4.74 6.76
CA TYR A 345 -16.97 -4.39 7.99
C TYR A 345 -17.91 -3.73 9.01
N GLU A 346 -18.67 -2.71 8.62
CA GLU A 346 -19.67 -2.05 9.46
C GLU A 346 -20.75 -3.01 9.96
N LYS A 347 -21.27 -3.87 9.08
CA LYS A 347 -22.27 -4.90 9.46
C LYS A 347 -21.77 -5.80 10.58
N TYR A 348 -20.54 -6.30 10.49
CA TYR A 348 -19.96 -7.16 11.53
C TYR A 348 -19.61 -6.36 12.80
N LEU A 349 -19.23 -5.09 12.70
CA LEU A 349 -19.03 -4.23 13.87
C LEU A 349 -20.32 -3.98 14.65
N ILE A 350 -21.47 -3.82 13.97
CA ILE A 350 -22.78 -3.73 14.63
C ILE A 350 -23.05 -5.02 15.43
N MET A 351 -22.79 -6.18 14.84
CA MET A 351 -22.95 -7.48 15.51
C MET A 351 -22.03 -7.62 16.73
N LEU A 352 -20.76 -7.20 16.59
CA LEU A 352 -19.80 -7.23 17.70
C LEU A 352 -20.19 -6.25 18.81
N SER A 353 -20.65 -5.05 18.48
CA SER A 353 -21.08 -4.04 19.46
C SER A 353 -22.22 -4.57 20.32
N LYS A 354 -23.22 -5.21 19.69
CA LYS A 354 -24.35 -5.84 20.40
C LYS A 354 -23.89 -6.97 21.34
N LYS A 355 -22.91 -7.78 20.93
CA LYS A 355 -22.40 -8.91 21.74
C LYS A 355 -21.46 -8.48 22.87
N SER A 356 -20.58 -7.53 22.60
CA SER A 356 -19.58 -7.05 23.57
C SER A 356 -20.13 -6.00 24.54
N LYS A 357 -21.29 -5.40 24.23
CA LYS A 357 -21.88 -4.25 24.93
C LYS A 357 -21.04 -2.96 24.86
N VAL A 358 -20.01 -2.93 24.00
CA VAL A 358 -19.23 -1.73 23.70
C VAL A 358 -19.78 -1.09 22.43
N ASN A 359 -20.06 0.22 22.47
CA ASN A 359 -20.57 0.93 21.29
C ASN A 359 -19.43 1.27 20.32
N LEU A 360 -19.03 0.32 19.45
CA LEU A 360 -17.98 0.55 18.46
C LEU A 360 -18.45 1.43 17.28
N MET A 361 -19.76 1.43 17.01
CA MET A 361 -20.35 2.21 15.92
C MET A 361 -20.31 3.72 16.16
N GLN A 362 -20.05 4.18 17.39
CA GLN A 362 -19.89 5.62 17.67
C GLN A 362 -18.72 6.25 16.89
N TYR A 363 -17.75 5.43 16.47
CA TYR A 363 -16.60 5.88 15.69
C TYR A 363 -16.81 5.80 14.18
N MET A 364 -17.93 5.21 13.75
CA MET A 364 -18.30 5.05 12.35
C MET A 364 -19.40 6.07 12.05
N LYS A 365 -19.15 6.96 11.08
CA LYS A 365 -20.26 7.73 10.50
C LYS A 365 -21.03 6.79 9.59
N LEU A 366 -22.35 6.68 9.79
CA LEU A 366 -23.18 5.88 8.86
C LEU A 366 -22.97 6.41 7.44
N SER A 367 -22.54 5.51 6.57
CA SER A 367 -22.19 5.85 5.21
C SER A 367 -23.44 6.17 4.38
N THR A 368 -23.53 7.39 3.85
CA THR A 368 -24.51 7.82 2.83
C THR A 368 -24.05 7.45 1.41
N SER A 369 -23.12 6.51 1.27
CA SER A 369 -22.45 6.22 0.00
C SER A 369 -23.34 5.68 -1.11
N ARG A 370 -24.51 5.13 -0.74
CA ARG A 370 -25.55 4.69 -1.66
C ARG A 370 -26.65 5.72 -1.91
N ASP A 371 -26.59 6.87 -1.22
CA ASP A 371 -27.49 7.99 -1.50
C ASP A 371 -27.07 8.68 -2.79
N PHE A 372 -27.97 9.50 -3.35
CA PHE A 372 -27.68 10.33 -4.50
C PHE A 372 -26.48 11.24 -4.18
N ARG A 373 -25.29 10.87 -4.67
CA ARG A 373 -24.10 11.70 -4.59
C ARG A 373 -24.20 12.79 -5.64
N ILE A 374 -24.64 13.98 -5.24
CA ILE A 374 -24.52 15.16 -6.08
C ILE A 374 -23.08 15.64 -5.93
N ASN A 375 -22.27 15.48 -6.98
CA ASN A 375 -20.95 16.07 -7.02
C ASN A 375 -21.13 17.58 -7.16
N ALA A 376 -20.95 18.32 -6.06
CA ALA A 376 -21.12 19.78 -6.04
C ALA A 376 -20.25 20.45 -7.12
N ALA A 377 -19.03 19.99 -7.35
CA ALA A 377 -18.17 20.55 -8.40
C ALA A 377 -18.71 20.29 -9.82
N THR A 378 -19.33 19.12 -10.06
CA THR A 378 -19.99 18.84 -11.35
C THR A 378 -21.29 19.62 -11.50
N LEU A 379 -22.05 19.77 -10.42
CA LEU A 379 -23.27 20.56 -10.40
C LEU A 379 -22.94 22.04 -10.66
N ASP A 380 -21.95 22.58 -9.98
CA ASP A 380 -21.50 23.96 -10.12
C ASP A 380 -20.94 24.21 -11.53
N ALA A 381 -20.16 23.27 -12.08
CA ALA A 381 -19.70 23.36 -13.48
C ALA A 381 -20.86 23.32 -14.48
N ALA A 382 -21.85 22.44 -14.28
CA ALA A 382 -23.04 22.36 -15.13
C ALA A 382 -23.96 23.58 -15.01
N LEU A 383 -24.03 24.19 -13.82
CA LEU A 383 -24.75 25.45 -13.59
C LEU A 383 -24.02 26.62 -14.27
N GLN A 384 -22.69 26.67 -14.20
CA GLN A 384 -21.88 27.67 -14.91
C GLN A 384 -21.97 27.53 -16.43
N GLU A 385 -22.00 26.30 -16.97
CA GLU A 385 -22.22 26.06 -18.41
C GLU A 385 -23.62 26.50 -18.89
N GLN A 386 -24.63 26.50 -18.01
CA GLN A 386 -25.95 27.06 -18.32
C GLN A 386 -25.99 28.59 -18.25
N GLU A 387 -25.18 29.21 -17.39
CA GLU A 387 -25.09 30.67 -17.29
C GLU A 387 -24.25 31.29 -18.43
N ASP A 388 -23.28 30.57 -18.98
CA ASP A 388 -22.43 31.01 -20.12
C ASP A 388 -22.98 30.63 -21.51
N ALA A 389 -24.15 29.99 -21.59
CA ALA A 389 -24.83 29.79 -22.86
C ALA A 389 -25.39 31.14 -23.35
N PRO A 390 -24.98 31.66 -24.52
CA PRO A 390 -25.57 32.87 -25.05
C PRO A 390 -27.07 32.62 -25.29
N GLU A 391 -27.90 33.56 -24.82
CA GLU A 391 -29.32 33.66 -25.17
C GLU A 391 -29.48 33.74 -26.69
N ALA A 392 -29.47 32.59 -27.36
CA ALA A 392 -29.85 32.49 -28.76
C ALA A 392 -31.38 32.42 -28.81
N GLU A 393 -31.97 33.60 -28.94
CA GLU A 393 -33.24 33.91 -29.60
C GLU A 393 -34.42 32.97 -29.32
N ALA A 394 -35.32 33.47 -28.47
CA ALA A 394 -36.74 33.15 -28.54
C ALA A 394 -37.26 33.34 -29.97
N SER A 395 -37.31 32.27 -30.75
CA SER A 395 -38.09 32.17 -31.97
C SER A 395 -39.26 31.23 -31.71
N GLN A 396 -40.44 31.81 -31.89
CA GLN A 396 -41.74 31.19 -31.78
C GLN A 396 -41.81 29.95 -32.70
N GLU A 397 -42.07 28.78 -32.15
CA GLU A 397 -42.74 27.70 -32.88
C GLU A 397 -43.95 27.22 -32.09
N GLU A 398 -45.05 27.14 -32.82
CA GLU A 398 -46.41 27.01 -32.36
C GLU A 398 -46.67 25.76 -31.50
N THR A 399 -47.47 25.99 -30.47
CA THR A 399 -48.20 25.00 -29.69
C THR A 399 -48.89 23.96 -30.58
N GLN A 400 -48.34 22.74 -30.65
CA GLN A 400 -49.12 21.55 -31.02
C GLN A 400 -49.24 20.63 -29.80
N GLU A 401 -50.45 20.63 -29.22
CA GLU A 401 -50.87 19.73 -28.15
C GLU A 401 -50.70 18.24 -28.54
N PRO A 402 -50.13 17.38 -27.68
CA PRO A 402 -50.28 15.94 -27.82
C PRO A 402 -51.65 15.51 -27.31
N LYS A 403 -52.48 15.03 -28.25
CA LYS A 403 -53.80 14.43 -28.03
C LYS A 403 -53.83 13.43 -26.87
N GLN A 404 -54.72 13.68 -25.91
CA GLN A 404 -55.12 12.74 -24.88
C GLN A 404 -55.60 11.40 -25.50
N LYS A 405 -54.91 10.30 -25.20
CA LYS A 405 -55.45 8.96 -25.44
C LYS A 405 -56.55 8.67 -24.43
N LYS A 406 -57.80 8.83 -24.88
CA LYS A 406 -59.00 8.29 -24.24
C LYS A 406 -58.85 6.78 -24.00
N ARG A 407 -59.03 6.36 -22.75
CA ARG A 407 -59.47 5.00 -22.42
C ARG A 407 -60.82 4.74 -23.10
N LYS A 408 -60.94 3.61 -23.79
CA LYS A 408 -62.22 3.10 -24.30
C LYS A 408 -62.83 2.11 -23.28
N PRO A 409 -64.17 2.01 -23.24
CA PRO A 409 -64.93 1.27 -22.24
C PRO A 409 -64.73 -0.25 -22.31
#